data_AF-A0A351YXV5-F1
#
_entry.id   AF-A0A351YXV5-F1
#
_cell.length_a   1.000
_cell.length_b   1.000
_cell.length_c   1.000
_cell.angle_alpha   90.00
_cell.angle_beta   90.00
_cell.angle_gamma   90.00
#
_symmetry.space_group_name_H-M   'P 1'
#
loop_
_entity.id
_entity.type
_entity.pdbx_description
1 polymer ?
#
loop_
_entity_poly.entity_id
_entity_poly.type
_entity_poly.pdbx_seq_one_letter_code
_entity_poly.pdbx_strand_id
1 'polypeptide(L)'
;MTSVKRVFCSILLSLAALELPLAAERISFKGLQDVCVDLPEDYLVSGSNKEGTAYQLDYATAPVTAVIRIYEEGRFSSAKEALDTSLANLKAQGPSKEVMWRNLTGATGEFGFRFNTVEMKGKAMASLIPNGKGCIVCIAWCPENQKEKCEPFITSFLDAVYIDAGSYFESGIWTQSLYPEKDEWQEITLTIDGKTINTRLRKSDKEAAEYVVDREFQTMCMYASSQKWKQAWQRYYRMIYRDSFHRLQKASFDIYNELAPYCKDGTDLAQKLLTWTQSFSYEREKTSSDFAALPGMLLGGGSDCDSRSMLLSVLLTGMNQDAILLVSRQYSHALCAITSGHQGHSFKFNGKDYLMGETTKQGLTWGIIAADQDKQDNWVPVIFP
;
A
#
# COMPACT_ATOMS: atom_id res chain seq x y z
N MET A 1 -0.72 -2.70 73.06
CA MET A 1 -0.87 -3.53 71.85
C MET A 1 -2.13 -3.08 71.13
N THR A 2 -1.98 -2.18 70.17
CA THR A 2 -3.07 -1.60 69.37
C THR A 2 -2.54 -1.40 67.96
N SER A 3 -3.16 -2.11 67.02
CA SER A 3 -2.67 -2.38 65.67
C SER A 3 -2.89 -1.19 64.73
N VAL A 4 -1.80 -0.78 64.06
CA VAL A 4 -1.78 0.24 63.01
C VAL A 4 -2.21 -0.42 61.70
N LYS A 5 -3.38 -0.01 61.16
CA LYS A 5 -3.84 -0.40 59.82
C LYS A 5 -3.04 0.37 58.76
N ARG A 6 -2.22 -0.36 57.98
CA ARG A 6 -1.59 0.15 56.75
C ARG A 6 -2.64 0.24 55.64
N VAL A 7 -2.86 1.44 55.12
CA VAL A 7 -3.63 1.68 53.89
C VAL A 7 -2.67 1.42 52.72
N PHE A 8 -2.92 0.36 51.95
CA PHE A 8 -2.29 0.14 50.65
C PHE A 8 -3.00 1.04 49.63
N CYS A 9 -2.32 2.09 49.19
CA CYS A 9 -2.75 2.90 48.06
C CYS A 9 -2.29 2.22 46.78
N SER A 10 -3.18 1.45 46.16
CA SER A 10 -2.94 0.86 44.84
C SER A 10 -3.00 1.97 43.80
N ILE A 11 -1.84 2.42 43.33
CA ILE A 11 -1.71 3.28 42.15
C ILE A 11 -2.02 2.40 40.93
N LEU A 12 -3.26 2.47 40.46
CA LEU A 12 -3.64 2.00 39.13
C LEU A 12 -2.96 2.92 38.11
N LEU A 13 -1.81 2.51 37.58
CA LEU A 13 -1.29 3.07 36.33
C LEU A 13 -2.27 2.68 35.22
N SER A 14 -3.17 3.60 34.89
CA SER A 14 -3.89 3.56 33.62
C SER A 14 -2.86 3.71 32.51
N LEU A 15 -2.58 2.61 31.78
CA LEU A 15 -1.96 2.70 30.46
C LEU A 15 -2.90 3.56 29.60
N ALA A 16 -2.58 4.83 29.46
CA ALA A 16 -3.09 5.64 28.38
C ALA A 16 -2.53 5.01 27.10
N ALA A 17 -3.41 4.33 26.34
CA ALA A 17 -3.12 4.00 24.96
C ALA A 17 -2.80 5.32 24.26
N LEU A 18 -1.54 5.52 23.87
CA LEU A 18 -1.20 6.53 22.90
C LEU A 18 -1.91 6.12 21.60
N GLU A 19 -3.06 6.73 21.35
CA GLU A 19 -3.67 6.73 20.04
C GLU A 19 -2.73 7.53 19.12
N LEU A 20 -1.85 6.81 18.43
CA LEU A 20 -1.13 7.37 17.28
C LEU A 20 -2.20 7.83 16.28
N PRO A 21 -2.06 9.03 15.69
CA PRO A 21 -2.99 9.49 14.67
C PRO A 21 -2.88 8.55 13.48
N LEU A 22 -3.86 7.66 13.30
CA LEU A 22 -3.93 6.82 12.12
C LEU A 22 -4.12 7.73 10.90
N ALA A 23 -3.08 7.85 10.10
CA ALA A 23 -3.14 8.45 8.78
C ALA A 23 -3.93 7.51 7.85
N ALA A 24 -4.88 8.11 7.12
CA ALA A 24 -5.92 7.50 6.27
C ALA A 24 -6.99 6.70 7.02
N GLU A 25 -8.24 6.83 6.55
CA GLU A 25 -9.44 6.20 7.12
C GLU A 25 -9.41 4.67 6.95
N ARG A 26 -8.58 4.00 7.75
CA ARG A 26 -8.59 2.54 7.85
C ARG A 26 -9.85 2.11 8.60
N ILE A 27 -10.72 1.38 7.93
CA ILE A 27 -11.84 0.70 8.60
C ILE A 27 -11.34 -0.63 9.15
N SER A 28 -11.46 -0.82 10.46
CA SER A 28 -11.21 -2.10 11.14
C SER A 28 -12.52 -2.73 11.60
N PHE A 29 -12.55 -4.05 11.70
CA PHE A 29 -13.78 -4.79 12.05
C PHE A 29 -13.67 -5.38 13.46
N LYS A 30 -14.77 -5.29 14.22
CA LYS A 30 -14.84 -5.79 15.59
C LYS A 30 -14.54 -7.29 15.59
N GLY A 31 -13.54 -7.71 16.37
CA GLY A 31 -13.12 -9.12 16.47
C GLY A 31 -12.17 -9.59 15.35
N LEU A 32 -11.82 -8.72 14.39
CA LEU A 32 -10.92 -9.01 13.27
C LEU A 32 -9.82 -7.95 13.19
N GLN A 33 -8.88 -7.99 14.14
CA GLN A 33 -7.82 -6.97 14.27
C GLN A 33 -6.88 -6.90 13.05
N ASP A 34 -6.72 -8.00 12.32
CA ASP A 34 -5.84 -8.09 11.15
C ASP A 34 -6.57 -7.81 9.82
N VAL A 35 -7.89 -7.56 9.86
CA VAL A 35 -8.69 -7.25 8.67
C VAL A 35 -8.99 -5.76 8.67
N CYS A 36 -8.62 -5.10 7.58
CA CYS A 36 -8.90 -3.68 7.43
C CYS A 36 -9.11 -3.28 5.96
N VAL A 37 -9.61 -2.06 5.75
CA VAL A 37 -9.70 -1.43 4.43
C VAL A 37 -9.05 -0.06 4.49
N ASP A 38 -7.94 0.16 3.77
CA ASP A 38 -7.24 1.47 3.65
C ASP A 38 -7.91 2.30 2.54
N LEU A 39 -9.08 2.87 2.86
CA LEU A 39 -9.92 3.57 1.91
C LEU A 39 -9.21 4.79 1.30
N PRO A 40 -9.51 5.16 0.03
CA PRO A 40 -9.30 6.53 -0.41
C PRO A 40 -9.93 7.50 0.59
N GLU A 41 -9.38 8.70 0.72
CA GLU A 41 -9.92 9.69 1.64
C GLU A 41 -11.39 10.05 1.31
N ASP A 42 -12.15 10.69 2.21
CA ASP A 42 -13.50 11.22 1.91
C ASP A 42 -14.60 10.19 1.60
N TYR A 43 -14.39 8.91 1.92
CA TYR A 43 -15.50 7.95 2.04
C TYR A 43 -16.23 8.19 3.36
N LEU A 44 -17.54 8.41 3.28
CA LEU A 44 -18.39 8.68 4.43
C LEU A 44 -19.26 7.46 4.72
N VAL A 45 -19.30 7.01 5.97
CA VAL A 45 -20.23 5.95 6.39
C VAL A 45 -21.65 6.50 6.37
N SER A 46 -22.46 6.08 5.40
CA SER A 46 -23.87 6.47 5.28
C SER A 46 -24.83 5.46 5.90
N GLY A 47 -24.35 4.24 6.20
CA GLY A 47 -25.11 3.25 6.96
C GLY A 47 -24.23 2.17 7.55
N SER A 48 -24.67 1.58 8.66
CA SER A 48 -24.03 0.41 9.26
C SER A 48 -25.04 -0.46 10.00
N ASN A 49 -24.72 -1.74 10.19
CA ASN A 49 -25.46 -2.57 11.14
C ASN A 49 -24.94 -2.39 12.58
N LYS A 50 -25.69 -2.92 13.56
CA LYS A 50 -25.34 -2.81 14.98
C LYS A 50 -24.12 -3.65 15.35
N GLU A 51 -23.91 -4.74 14.61
CA GLU A 51 -22.84 -5.70 14.86
C GLU A 51 -21.47 -5.23 14.34
N GLY A 52 -21.43 -4.17 13.50
CA GLY A 52 -20.20 -3.64 12.92
C GLY A 52 -19.59 -4.55 11.85
N THR A 53 -20.44 -5.34 11.18
CA THR A 53 -20.07 -6.30 10.12
C THR A 53 -20.61 -5.89 8.75
N ALA A 54 -21.36 -4.80 8.64
CA ALA A 54 -21.84 -4.27 7.38
C ALA A 54 -21.80 -2.74 7.40
N TYR A 55 -21.25 -2.15 6.34
CA TYR A 55 -21.12 -0.72 6.14
C TYR A 55 -21.53 -0.36 4.72
N GLN A 56 -22.32 0.71 4.61
CA GLN A 56 -22.54 1.43 3.36
C GLN A 56 -21.73 2.73 3.43
N LEU A 57 -21.01 3.01 2.36
CA LEU A 57 -20.13 4.15 2.22
C LEU A 57 -20.53 4.94 0.98
N ASP A 58 -20.56 6.26 1.10
CA ASP A 58 -20.72 7.16 -0.04
C ASP A 58 -19.48 8.04 -0.16
N TYR A 59 -18.96 8.14 -1.38
CA TYR A 59 -17.77 8.92 -1.64
C TYR A 59 -18.13 10.39 -1.86
N ALA A 60 -17.52 11.31 -1.10
CA ALA A 60 -17.97 12.70 -1.09
C ALA A 60 -17.66 13.46 -2.39
N THR A 61 -16.66 13.02 -3.16
CA THR A 61 -16.11 13.78 -4.30
C THR A 61 -16.44 13.17 -5.67
N ALA A 62 -16.95 11.94 -5.72
CA ALA A 62 -17.44 11.31 -6.94
C ALA A 62 -18.69 10.45 -6.64
N PRO A 63 -19.58 10.20 -7.61
CA PRO A 63 -20.84 9.48 -7.40
C PRO A 63 -20.61 7.97 -7.28
N VAL A 64 -19.81 7.57 -6.29
CA VAL A 64 -19.46 6.18 -5.96
C VAL A 64 -20.11 5.83 -4.63
N THR A 65 -20.92 4.77 -4.65
CA THR A 65 -21.41 4.12 -3.45
C THR A 65 -20.70 2.79 -3.31
N ALA A 66 -20.32 2.44 -2.08
CA ALA A 66 -19.67 1.20 -1.76
C ALA A 66 -20.33 0.51 -0.56
N VAL A 67 -20.18 -0.81 -0.49
CA VAL A 67 -20.63 -1.65 0.62
C VAL A 67 -19.48 -2.56 1.00
N ILE A 68 -19.24 -2.68 2.30
CA ILE A 68 -18.39 -3.70 2.88
C ILE A 68 -19.24 -4.58 3.78
N ARG A 69 -19.12 -5.90 3.63
CA ARG A 69 -19.81 -6.86 4.49
C ARG A 69 -18.91 -8.01 4.89
N ILE A 70 -18.92 -8.33 6.18
CA ILE A 70 -18.31 -9.51 6.77
C ILE A 70 -19.41 -10.52 7.05
N TYR A 71 -19.22 -11.73 6.56
CA TYR A 71 -20.05 -12.89 6.88
C TYR A 71 -19.28 -13.82 7.80
N GLU A 72 -19.97 -14.37 8.80
CA GLU A 72 -19.41 -15.35 9.73
C GLU A 72 -18.99 -16.64 9.02
N GLU A 73 -18.12 -17.42 9.68
CA GLU A 73 -17.70 -18.74 9.22
C GLU A 73 -18.90 -19.65 8.94
N GLY A 74 -18.79 -20.47 7.91
CA GLY A 74 -19.81 -21.46 7.56
C GLY A 74 -21.08 -20.89 6.90
N ARG A 75 -21.22 -19.56 6.79
CA ARG A 75 -22.36 -18.95 6.10
C ARG A 75 -22.39 -19.27 4.60
N PHE A 76 -21.22 -19.31 3.98
CA PHE A 76 -21.03 -19.64 2.57
C PHE A 76 -19.91 -20.67 2.43
N SER A 77 -20.02 -21.52 1.42
CA SER A 77 -19.03 -22.56 1.11
C SER A 77 -17.80 -22.02 0.37
N SER A 78 -17.93 -20.84 -0.27
CA SER A 78 -16.85 -20.19 -1.01
C SER A 78 -17.00 -18.67 -1.06
N ALA A 79 -15.91 -17.97 -1.35
CA ALA A 79 -15.94 -16.52 -1.61
C ALA A 79 -16.81 -16.17 -2.84
N LYS A 80 -16.79 -17.01 -3.88
CA LYS A 80 -17.62 -16.82 -5.06
C LYS A 80 -19.12 -16.93 -4.75
N GLU A 81 -19.52 -17.92 -3.95
CA GLU A 81 -20.92 -18.03 -3.51
C GLU A 81 -21.35 -16.81 -2.69
N ALA A 82 -20.49 -16.32 -1.79
CA ALA A 82 -20.75 -15.12 -1.00
C ALA A 82 -20.93 -13.87 -1.90
N LEU A 83 -20.08 -13.73 -2.93
CA LEU A 83 -20.15 -12.66 -3.91
C LEU A 83 -21.45 -12.73 -4.73
N ASP A 84 -21.72 -13.89 -5.34
CA ASP A 84 -22.87 -14.10 -6.22
C ASP A 84 -24.18 -13.90 -5.47
N THR A 85 -24.28 -14.41 -4.23
CA THR A 85 -25.45 -14.19 -3.37
C THR A 85 -25.62 -12.71 -3.04
N SER A 86 -24.53 -11.99 -2.76
CA SER A 86 -24.59 -10.56 -2.44
C SER A 86 -25.02 -9.72 -3.65
N LEU A 87 -24.53 -10.05 -4.85
CA LEU A 87 -24.96 -9.41 -6.10
C LEU A 87 -26.42 -9.72 -6.44
N ALA A 88 -26.87 -10.96 -6.23
CA ALA A 88 -28.27 -11.35 -6.43
C ALA A 88 -29.21 -10.57 -5.51
N ASN A 89 -28.82 -10.32 -4.26
CA ASN A 89 -29.60 -9.50 -3.32
C ASN A 89 -29.74 -8.04 -3.79
N LEU A 90 -28.76 -7.52 -4.54
CA LEU A 90 -28.84 -6.21 -5.20
C LEU A 90 -29.63 -6.25 -6.52
N LYS A 91 -30.14 -7.42 -6.93
CA LYS A 91 -30.71 -7.68 -8.26
C LYS A 91 -29.74 -7.30 -9.38
N ALA A 92 -28.44 -7.42 -9.11
CA ALA A 92 -27.39 -7.13 -10.07
C ALA A 92 -27.14 -8.32 -11.01
N GLN A 93 -26.72 -7.98 -12.22
CA GLN A 93 -26.39 -8.93 -13.28
C GLN A 93 -24.97 -8.67 -13.75
N GLY A 94 -24.20 -9.74 -13.94
CA GLY A 94 -22.85 -9.68 -14.48
C GLY A 94 -22.03 -10.91 -14.12
N PRO A 95 -20.90 -11.13 -14.80
CA PRO A 95 -20.04 -12.26 -14.54
C PRO A 95 -19.22 -12.04 -13.26
N SER A 96 -19.05 -13.11 -12.50
CA SER A 96 -18.01 -13.21 -11.48
C SER A 96 -17.11 -14.41 -11.76
N LYS A 97 -15.85 -14.31 -11.35
CA LYS A 97 -14.81 -15.33 -11.53
C LYS A 97 -14.07 -15.56 -10.22
N GLU A 98 -13.57 -16.77 -10.04
CA GLU A 98 -12.66 -17.09 -8.94
C GLU A 98 -11.26 -16.54 -9.22
N VAL A 99 -10.57 -16.13 -8.16
CA VAL A 99 -9.22 -15.57 -8.19
C VAL A 99 -8.43 -16.18 -7.04
N MET A 100 -7.22 -16.66 -7.33
CA MET A 100 -6.28 -17.04 -6.29
C MET A 100 -5.57 -15.78 -5.79
N TRP A 101 -5.75 -15.45 -4.52
CA TRP A 101 -5.17 -14.28 -3.88
C TRP A 101 -4.77 -14.63 -2.45
N ARG A 102 -3.54 -14.31 -2.03
CA ARG A 102 -3.02 -14.67 -0.70
C ARG A 102 -3.12 -16.17 -0.39
N ASN A 103 -2.92 -17.02 -1.40
CA ASN A 103 -3.11 -18.48 -1.33
C ASN A 103 -4.52 -18.93 -0.90
N LEU A 104 -5.52 -18.05 -1.05
CA LEU A 104 -6.92 -18.32 -0.80
C LEU A 104 -7.73 -18.13 -2.09
N THR A 105 -8.81 -18.90 -2.20
CA THR A 105 -9.79 -18.69 -3.27
C THR A 105 -10.67 -17.51 -2.91
N GLY A 106 -10.45 -16.40 -3.60
CA GLY A 106 -11.32 -15.24 -3.65
C GLY A 106 -12.20 -15.24 -4.91
N ALA A 107 -12.95 -14.16 -5.09
CA ALA A 107 -13.73 -13.92 -6.29
C ALA A 107 -13.77 -12.44 -6.62
N THR A 108 -13.90 -12.13 -7.91
CA THR A 108 -14.09 -10.77 -8.43
C THR A 108 -15.20 -10.78 -9.46
N GLY A 109 -15.95 -9.70 -9.60
CA GLY A 109 -16.99 -9.58 -10.61
C GLY A 109 -17.24 -8.15 -11.04
N GLU A 110 -17.70 -8.02 -12.28
CA GLU A 110 -18.28 -6.78 -12.81
C GLU A 110 -19.79 -6.97 -12.89
N PHE A 111 -20.54 -5.92 -12.58
CA PHE A 111 -21.99 -6.03 -12.55
C PHE A 111 -22.68 -4.73 -12.97
N GLY A 112 -23.95 -4.86 -13.32
CA GLY A 112 -24.86 -3.75 -13.48
C GLY A 112 -26.22 -4.05 -12.89
N PHE A 113 -26.93 -2.99 -12.52
CA PHE A 113 -28.30 -3.07 -12.05
C PHE A 113 -29.02 -1.75 -12.35
N ARG A 114 -30.34 -1.77 -12.30
CA ARG A 114 -31.14 -0.54 -12.43
C ARG A 114 -31.65 -0.13 -11.06
N PHE A 115 -31.33 1.09 -10.64
CA PHE A 115 -31.88 1.72 -9.44
C PHE A 115 -32.82 2.84 -9.87
N ASN A 116 -34.11 2.68 -9.62
CA ASN A 116 -35.17 3.52 -10.19
C ASN A 116 -35.06 3.58 -11.73
N THR A 117 -34.75 4.75 -12.28
CA THR A 117 -34.57 4.99 -13.73
C THR A 117 -33.11 5.05 -14.15
N VAL A 118 -32.16 4.93 -13.22
CA VAL A 118 -30.73 5.08 -13.48
C VAL A 118 -30.08 3.71 -13.61
N GLU A 119 -29.29 3.54 -14.66
CA GLU A 119 -28.44 2.36 -14.83
C GLU A 119 -27.16 2.56 -14.04
N MET A 120 -26.81 1.55 -13.25
CA MET A 120 -25.63 1.51 -12.40
C MET A 120 -24.67 0.44 -12.92
N LYS A 121 -23.37 0.72 -12.82
CA LYS A 121 -22.31 -0.27 -13.00
C LYS A 121 -21.36 -0.26 -11.83
N GLY A 122 -20.78 -1.42 -11.58
CA GLY A 122 -19.83 -1.56 -10.50
C GLY A 122 -18.96 -2.78 -10.62
N LYS A 123 -18.09 -2.88 -9.63
CA LYS A 123 -17.16 -3.98 -9.44
C LYS A 123 -17.28 -4.48 -8.01
N ALA A 124 -16.99 -5.75 -7.83
CA ALA A 124 -17.08 -6.37 -6.54
C ALA A 124 -15.98 -7.42 -6.35
N MET A 125 -15.61 -7.64 -5.10
CA MET A 125 -14.73 -8.71 -4.69
C MET A 125 -15.30 -9.44 -3.48
N ALA A 126 -14.85 -10.68 -3.32
CA ALA A 126 -14.99 -11.42 -2.08
C ALA A 126 -13.71 -12.19 -1.81
N SER A 127 -13.39 -12.37 -0.53
CA SER A 127 -12.30 -13.24 -0.11
C SER A 127 -12.66 -13.97 1.18
N LEU A 128 -12.16 -15.19 1.32
CA LEU A 128 -12.15 -15.85 2.61
C LEU A 128 -11.20 -15.12 3.55
N ILE A 129 -11.56 -15.04 4.82
CA ILE A 129 -10.68 -14.50 5.86
C ILE A 129 -9.91 -15.69 6.45
N PRO A 130 -8.56 -15.62 6.52
CA PRO A 130 -7.75 -16.73 7.03
C PRO A 130 -8.17 -17.25 8.40
N ASN A 131 -7.82 -18.50 8.69
CA ASN A 131 -8.06 -19.18 9.97
C ASN A 131 -9.55 -19.33 10.31
N GLY A 132 -10.41 -19.56 9.32
CA GLY A 132 -11.84 -19.80 9.54
C GLY A 132 -12.61 -18.57 10.02
N LYS A 133 -12.10 -17.35 9.77
CA LYS A 133 -12.75 -16.12 10.29
C LYS A 133 -13.90 -15.60 9.42
N GLY A 134 -14.41 -16.42 8.50
CA GLY A 134 -15.54 -16.09 7.61
C GLY A 134 -15.11 -15.54 6.26
N CYS A 135 -15.90 -14.61 5.72
CA CYS A 135 -15.71 -14.04 4.37
C CYS A 135 -15.97 -12.54 4.36
N ILE A 136 -15.14 -11.78 3.65
CA ILE A 136 -15.38 -10.38 3.34
C ILE A 136 -15.92 -10.25 1.91
N VAL A 137 -16.92 -9.41 1.72
CA VAL A 137 -17.48 -9.01 0.42
C VAL A 137 -17.46 -7.49 0.33
N CYS A 138 -16.84 -6.96 -0.71
CA CYS A 138 -16.80 -5.54 -1.01
C CYS A 138 -17.41 -5.29 -2.39
N ILE A 139 -18.31 -4.31 -2.49
CA ILE A 139 -19.06 -3.99 -3.70
C ILE A 139 -19.02 -2.48 -3.86
N ALA A 140 -18.65 -1.96 -5.04
CA ALA A 140 -18.71 -0.53 -5.32
C ALA A 140 -19.28 -0.27 -6.72
N TRP A 141 -20.09 0.78 -6.84
CA TRP A 141 -20.79 1.11 -8.07
C TRP A 141 -21.02 2.61 -8.24
N CYS A 142 -21.36 3.01 -9.46
CA CYS A 142 -21.66 4.37 -9.86
C CYS A 142 -22.73 4.37 -10.98
N PRO A 143 -23.31 5.52 -11.33
CA PRO A 143 -24.12 5.66 -12.53
C PRO A 143 -23.32 5.31 -13.80
N GLU A 144 -23.91 4.58 -14.73
CA GLU A 144 -23.27 4.12 -15.99
C GLU A 144 -22.64 5.28 -16.78
N ASN A 145 -23.31 6.43 -16.80
CA ASN A 145 -22.82 7.63 -17.50
C ASN A 145 -21.61 8.30 -16.82
N GLN A 146 -21.17 7.82 -15.66
CA GLN A 146 -20.00 8.30 -14.91
C GLN A 146 -18.93 7.22 -14.74
N LYS A 147 -19.08 6.05 -15.38
CA LYS A 147 -18.24 4.87 -15.13
C LYS A 147 -16.75 5.15 -15.33
N GLU A 148 -16.37 5.81 -16.41
CA GLU A 148 -14.96 6.06 -16.75
C GLU A 148 -14.30 6.95 -15.70
N LYS A 149 -15.04 7.97 -15.22
CA LYS A 149 -14.58 8.85 -14.14
C LYS A 149 -14.50 8.11 -12.80
N CYS A 150 -15.41 7.20 -12.52
CA CYS A 150 -15.52 6.52 -11.22
C CYS A 150 -14.62 5.29 -11.08
N GLU A 151 -14.19 4.73 -12.21
CA GLU A 151 -13.45 3.49 -12.32
C GLU A 151 -12.18 3.41 -11.43
N PRO A 152 -11.34 4.47 -11.35
CA PRO A 152 -10.15 4.42 -10.49
C PRO A 152 -10.50 4.29 -9.01
N PHE A 153 -11.56 4.97 -8.55
CA PHE A 153 -12.02 4.96 -7.16
C PHE A 153 -12.65 3.62 -6.79
N ILE A 154 -13.51 3.09 -7.67
CA ILE A 154 -14.11 1.77 -7.50
C ILE A 154 -13.01 0.71 -7.40
N THR A 155 -12.03 0.75 -8.30
CA THR A 155 -10.96 -0.25 -8.31
C THR A 155 -10.01 -0.09 -7.12
N SER A 156 -9.62 1.14 -6.78
CA SER A 156 -8.77 1.43 -5.61
C SER A 156 -9.45 1.00 -4.30
N PHE A 157 -10.77 1.15 -4.19
CA PHE A 157 -11.57 0.65 -3.07
C PHE A 157 -11.49 -0.87 -2.93
N LEU A 158 -11.61 -1.62 -4.03
CA LEU A 158 -11.55 -3.08 -3.97
C LEU A 158 -10.15 -3.58 -3.62
N ASP A 159 -9.11 -2.91 -4.11
CA ASP A 159 -7.73 -3.22 -3.77
C ASP A 159 -7.32 -2.75 -2.38
N ALA A 160 -8.09 -1.87 -1.73
CA ALA A 160 -7.81 -1.37 -0.38
C ALA A 160 -8.00 -2.43 0.72
N VAL A 161 -8.50 -3.62 0.40
CA VAL A 161 -8.82 -4.68 1.38
C VAL A 161 -7.57 -5.43 1.84
N TYR A 162 -7.41 -5.58 3.15
CA TYR A 162 -6.42 -6.43 3.81
C TYR A 162 -7.16 -7.51 4.61
N ILE A 163 -6.85 -8.78 4.36
CA ILE A 163 -7.49 -9.91 5.05
C ILE A 163 -6.61 -10.53 6.15
N ASP A 164 -5.33 -10.19 6.16
CA ASP A 164 -4.32 -10.59 7.14
C ASP A 164 -3.10 -9.68 7.10
N ALA A 165 -2.15 -9.91 8.02
CA ALA A 165 -0.84 -9.24 8.02
C ALA A 165 -0.05 -9.43 6.72
N GLY A 166 -0.19 -10.59 6.04
CA GLY A 166 0.49 -10.82 4.78
C GLY A 166 -0.05 -9.98 3.62
N SER A 167 -1.34 -9.60 3.68
CA SER A 167 -1.99 -8.74 2.67
C SER A 167 -1.35 -7.36 2.55
N TYR A 168 -0.57 -6.94 3.55
CA TYR A 168 0.15 -5.67 3.51
C TYR A 168 1.30 -5.63 2.50
N PHE A 169 1.74 -6.80 2.07
CA PHE A 169 2.93 -6.99 1.24
C PHE A 169 2.58 -7.53 -0.15
N GLU A 170 1.29 -7.53 -0.49
CA GLU A 170 0.72 -8.26 -1.62
C GLU A 170 -0.24 -7.35 -2.38
N SER A 171 -0.26 -7.52 -3.71
CA SER A 171 -1.17 -6.78 -4.59
C SER A 171 -2.62 -6.89 -4.11
N GLY A 172 -3.46 -5.90 -4.43
CA GLY A 172 -4.89 -5.99 -4.17
C GLY A 172 -5.53 -7.08 -5.05
N ILE A 173 -6.65 -7.65 -4.58
CA ILE A 173 -7.30 -8.78 -5.27
C ILE A 173 -7.72 -8.43 -6.70
N TRP A 174 -8.10 -7.17 -6.96
CA TRP A 174 -8.55 -6.76 -8.28
C TRP A 174 -7.37 -6.73 -9.24
N THR A 175 -6.27 -6.09 -8.84
CA THR A 175 -5.00 -6.14 -9.60
C THR A 175 -4.54 -7.58 -9.81
N GLN A 176 -4.56 -8.42 -8.77
CA GLN A 176 -4.22 -9.85 -8.88
C GLN A 176 -5.10 -10.60 -9.90
N SER A 177 -6.38 -10.21 -10.02
CA SER A 177 -7.31 -10.83 -10.96
C SER A 177 -7.04 -10.47 -12.43
N LEU A 178 -6.38 -9.33 -12.67
CA LEU A 178 -5.97 -8.85 -13.98
C LEU A 178 -4.60 -9.38 -14.36
N TYR A 179 -3.69 -9.43 -13.38
CA TYR A 179 -2.30 -9.85 -13.53
C TYR A 179 -2.01 -11.07 -12.64
N PRO A 180 -2.61 -12.24 -12.94
CA PRO A 180 -2.40 -13.43 -12.13
C PRO A 180 -0.95 -13.92 -12.24
N GLU A 181 -0.49 -14.56 -11.18
CA GLU A 181 0.84 -15.18 -11.05
C GLU A 181 1.07 -16.44 -11.93
N LYS A 182 0.59 -16.41 -13.16
CA LYS A 182 0.72 -17.49 -14.15
C LYS A 182 1.79 -17.23 -15.20
N ASP A 183 2.26 -15.98 -15.29
CA ASP A 183 3.24 -15.60 -16.29
C ASP A 183 4.63 -16.15 -15.97
N GLU A 184 5.38 -16.37 -17.06
CA GLU A 184 6.76 -16.85 -17.02
C GLU A 184 7.68 -15.87 -16.28
N TRP A 185 8.71 -16.44 -15.68
CA TRP A 185 9.82 -15.67 -15.13
C TRP A 185 10.68 -15.10 -16.26
N GLN A 186 11.07 -13.85 -16.09
CA GLN A 186 12.12 -13.17 -16.84
C GLN A 186 13.34 -13.05 -15.93
N GLU A 187 14.43 -13.70 -16.31
CA GLU A 187 15.71 -13.57 -15.64
C GLU A 187 16.33 -12.20 -15.92
N ILE A 188 16.93 -11.61 -14.91
CA ILE A 188 17.51 -10.26 -14.92
C ILE A 188 18.87 -10.34 -14.25
N THR A 189 19.87 -9.72 -14.87
CA THR A 189 21.21 -9.57 -14.30
C THR A 189 21.42 -8.12 -13.89
N LEU A 190 21.65 -7.90 -12.60
CA LEU A 190 21.96 -6.60 -12.01
C LEU A 190 23.47 -6.50 -11.75
N THR A 191 24.01 -5.30 -11.84
CA THR A 191 25.38 -5.00 -11.39
C THR A 191 25.33 -3.96 -10.27
N ILE A 192 25.67 -4.38 -9.05
CA ILE A 192 25.62 -3.54 -7.85
C ILE A 192 26.96 -3.64 -7.13
N ASP A 193 27.63 -2.51 -6.92
CA ASP A 193 28.96 -2.46 -6.26
C ASP A 193 30.00 -3.41 -6.88
N GLY A 194 29.97 -3.54 -8.21
CA GLY A 194 30.85 -4.44 -8.97
C GLY A 194 30.50 -5.93 -8.88
N LYS A 195 29.43 -6.30 -8.16
CA LYS A 195 28.90 -7.67 -8.09
C LYS A 195 27.84 -7.90 -9.14
N THR A 196 27.84 -9.10 -9.72
CA THR A 196 26.81 -9.58 -10.63
C THR A 196 25.76 -10.35 -9.84
N ILE A 197 24.51 -9.88 -9.88
CA ILE A 197 23.39 -10.48 -9.16
C ILE A 197 22.40 -10.98 -10.21
N ASN A 198 22.13 -12.28 -10.22
CA ASN A 198 21.08 -12.85 -11.05
C ASN A 198 19.81 -12.99 -10.23
N THR A 199 18.74 -12.41 -10.73
CA THR A 199 17.42 -12.46 -10.13
C THR A 199 16.37 -12.58 -11.22
N ARG A 200 15.10 -12.49 -10.85
CA ARG A 200 13.98 -12.60 -11.80
C ARG A 200 12.78 -11.82 -11.34
N LEU A 201 12.00 -11.39 -12.32
CA LEU A 201 10.65 -10.85 -12.17
C LEU A 201 9.71 -11.66 -13.04
N ARG A 202 8.39 -11.56 -12.81
CA ARG A 202 7.42 -12.06 -13.78
C ARG A 202 7.32 -11.07 -14.94
N LYS A 203 7.06 -11.57 -16.14
CA LYS A 203 6.91 -10.70 -17.34
C LYS A 203 5.84 -9.61 -17.18
N SER A 204 4.79 -9.89 -16.41
CA SER A 204 3.71 -8.93 -16.14
C SER A 204 3.97 -7.99 -14.96
N ASP A 205 5.03 -8.17 -14.18
CA ASP A 205 5.23 -7.37 -12.96
C ASP A 205 5.37 -5.87 -13.25
N LYS A 206 6.01 -5.52 -14.37
CA LYS A 206 6.11 -4.12 -14.81
C LYS A 206 4.72 -3.54 -15.11
N GLU A 207 3.97 -4.17 -16.00
CA GLU A 207 2.66 -3.68 -16.44
C GLU A 207 1.66 -3.62 -15.27
N ALA A 208 1.68 -4.63 -14.40
CA ALA A 208 0.82 -4.67 -13.24
C ALA A 208 1.12 -3.54 -12.24
N ALA A 209 2.40 -3.24 -12.02
CA ALA A 209 2.81 -2.12 -11.18
C ALA A 209 2.46 -0.76 -11.81
N GLU A 210 2.63 -0.60 -13.13
CA GLU A 210 2.19 0.59 -13.88
C GLU A 210 0.68 0.82 -13.74
N TYR A 211 -0.12 -0.25 -13.85
CA TYR A 211 -1.57 -0.20 -13.63
C TYR A 211 -1.95 0.34 -12.23
N VAL A 212 -1.25 -0.10 -11.17
CA VAL A 212 -1.48 0.42 -9.81
C VAL A 212 -1.05 1.88 -9.70
N VAL A 213 0.14 2.22 -10.19
CA VAL A 213 0.68 3.59 -10.16
C VAL A 213 -0.29 4.57 -10.82
N ASP A 214 -0.75 4.28 -12.03
CA ASP A 214 -1.64 5.17 -12.78
C ASP A 214 -3.01 5.33 -12.12
N ARG A 215 -3.61 4.21 -11.66
CA ARG A 215 -4.90 4.24 -10.97
C ARG A 215 -4.83 5.06 -9.68
N GLU A 216 -3.81 4.83 -8.86
CA GLU A 216 -3.67 5.51 -7.58
C GLU A 216 -3.30 6.99 -7.79
N PHE A 217 -2.56 7.32 -8.85
CA PHE A 217 -2.27 8.71 -9.23
C PHE A 217 -3.56 9.47 -9.60
N GLN A 218 -4.44 8.85 -10.39
CA GLN A 218 -5.76 9.43 -10.72
C GLN A 218 -6.61 9.66 -9.46
N THR A 219 -6.58 8.71 -8.52
CA THR A 219 -7.27 8.82 -7.24
C THR A 219 -6.69 9.97 -6.40
N MET A 220 -5.37 10.05 -6.26
CA MET A 220 -4.67 11.08 -5.50
C MET A 220 -4.89 12.48 -6.06
N CYS A 221 -4.88 12.65 -7.39
CA CYS A 221 -5.03 13.95 -8.05
C CYS A 221 -6.33 14.68 -7.69
N MET A 222 -7.39 13.95 -7.32
CA MET A 222 -8.64 14.56 -6.84
C MET A 222 -8.47 15.35 -5.54
N TYR A 223 -7.46 15.02 -4.74
CA TYR A 223 -7.20 15.65 -3.45
C TYR A 223 -6.16 16.77 -3.53
N ALA A 224 -5.65 17.11 -4.72
CA ALA A 224 -4.56 18.09 -4.87
C ALA A 224 -4.88 19.48 -4.25
N SER A 225 -6.16 19.84 -4.23
CA SER A 225 -6.68 21.07 -3.59
C SER A 225 -7.46 20.83 -2.29
N SER A 226 -7.57 19.58 -1.84
CA SER A 226 -8.27 19.20 -0.60
C SER A 226 -7.39 19.44 0.63
N GLN A 227 -8.00 19.62 1.81
CA GLN A 227 -7.28 19.61 3.09
C GLN A 227 -6.66 18.24 3.40
N LYS A 228 -7.18 17.16 2.79
CA LYS A 228 -6.66 15.79 2.93
C LYS A 228 -5.54 15.44 1.94
N TRP A 229 -4.96 16.41 1.24
CA TRP A 229 -3.93 16.16 0.24
C TRP A 229 -2.73 15.37 0.78
N LYS A 230 -2.33 15.60 2.04
CA LYS A 230 -1.20 14.88 2.66
C LYS A 230 -1.51 13.40 2.83
N GLN A 231 -2.70 13.09 3.34
CA GLN A 231 -3.14 11.72 3.59
C GLN A 231 -3.32 10.94 2.29
N ALA A 232 -3.94 11.58 1.29
CA ALA A 232 -4.05 11.02 -0.05
C ALA A 232 -2.69 10.72 -0.68
N TRP A 233 -1.71 11.62 -0.50
CA TRP A 233 -0.35 11.43 -1.01
C TRP A 233 0.39 10.30 -0.28
N GLN A 234 0.24 10.20 1.05
CA GLN A 234 0.77 9.06 1.81
C GLN A 234 0.14 7.74 1.36
N ARG A 235 -1.19 7.71 1.13
CA ARG A 235 -1.90 6.52 0.68
C ARG A 235 -1.44 6.09 -0.72
N TYR A 236 -1.26 7.03 -1.65
CA TYR A 236 -0.73 6.76 -2.99
C TYR A 236 0.53 5.90 -2.93
N TYR A 237 1.55 6.33 -2.17
CA TYR A 237 2.77 5.54 -2.02
C TYR A 237 2.56 4.24 -1.23
N ARG A 238 1.69 4.19 -0.21
CA ARG A 238 1.39 2.92 0.49
C ARG A 238 0.79 1.86 -0.44
N MET A 239 -0.07 2.26 -1.38
CA MET A 239 -0.65 1.34 -2.35
C MET A 239 0.39 0.83 -3.35
N ILE A 240 1.30 1.70 -3.81
CA ILE A 240 2.44 1.31 -4.65
C ILE A 240 3.40 0.38 -3.90
N TYR A 241 3.72 0.68 -2.64
CA TYR A 241 4.54 -0.16 -1.77
C TYR A 241 3.98 -1.57 -1.72
N ARG A 242 2.70 -1.65 -1.37
CA ARG A 242 1.99 -2.90 -1.17
C ARG A 242 2.03 -3.79 -2.41
N ASP A 243 1.76 -3.23 -3.59
CA ASP A 243 1.83 -3.99 -4.83
C ASP A 243 3.25 -4.40 -5.19
N SER A 244 4.22 -3.50 -5.02
CA SER A 244 5.60 -3.72 -5.46
C SER A 244 6.38 -4.66 -4.54
N PHE A 245 6.01 -4.78 -3.27
CA PHE A 245 6.80 -5.52 -2.27
C PHE A 245 6.97 -6.99 -2.66
N HIS A 246 5.87 -7.73 -2.90
CA HIS A 246 5.98 -9.14 -3.27
C HIS A 246 6.68 -9.31 -4.63
N ARG A 247 6.37 -8.45 -5.61
CA ARG A 247 7.00 -8.47 -6.95
C ARG A 247 8.52 -8.34 -6.87
N LEU A 248 9.01 -7.50 -5.96
CA LEU A 248 10.44 -7.27 -5.74
C LEU A 248 11.05 -8.18 -4.65
N GLN A 249 10.29 -9.11 -4.08
CA GLN A 249 10.78 -9.95 -2.98
C GLN A 249 11.98 -10.80 -3.41
N LYS A 250 11.91 -11.40 -4.61
CA LYS A 250 13.01 -12.21 -5.15
C LYS A 250 14.26 -11.38 -5.40
N ALA A 251 14.11 -10.20 -6.01
CA ALA A 251 15.21 -9.25 -6.21
C ALA A 251 15.84 -8.82 -4.88
N SER A 252 15.02 -8.46 -3.88
CA SER A 252 15.48 -8.09 -2.54
C SER A 252 16.31 -9.20 -1.90
N PHE A 253 15.82 -10.44 -1.97
CA PHE A 253 16.51 -11.61 -1.43
C PHE A 253 17.85 -11.88 -2.14
N ASP A 254 17.88 -11.86 -3.47
CA ASP A 254 19.10 -12.15 -4.24
C ASP A 254 20.16 -11.07 -4.07
N ILE A 255 19.75 -9.80 -4.05
CA ILE A 255 20.63 -8.66 -3.77
C ILE A 255 21.22 -8.78 -2.37
N TYR A 256 20.38 -9.08 -1.37
CA TYR A 256 20.84 -9.24 0.01
C TYR A 256 21.87 -10.37 0.14
N ASN A 257 21.58 -11.54 -0.42
CA ASN A 257 22.47 -12.70 -0.31
C ASN A 257 23.83 -12.48 -0.95
N GLU A 258 23.89 -11.73 -2.05
CA GLU A 258 25.16 -11.45 -2.72
C GLU A 258 25.96 -10.35 -2.01
N LEU A 259 25.30 -9.31 -1.50
CA LEU A 259 25.97 -8.13 -0.96
C LEU A 259 26.24 -8.21 0.54
N ALA A 260 25.27 -8.68 1.34
CA ALA A 260 25.34 -8.65 2.80
C ALA A 260 26.59 -9.34 3.39
N PRO A 261 27.10 -10.46 2.85
CA PRO A 261 28.32 -11.09 3.36
C PRO A 261 29.58 -10.21 3.31
N TYR A 262 29.58 -9.16 2.48
CA TYR A 262 30.70 -8.24 2.31
C TYR A 262 30.45 -6.86 2.94
N CYS A 263 29.30 -6.68 3.59
CA CYS A 263 28.93 -5.44 4.25
C CYS A 263 29.30 -5.48 5.72
N LYS A 264 29.75 -4.35 6.28
CA LYS A 264 30.07 -4.23 7.71
C LYS A 264 28.82 -4.31 8.59
N ASP A 265 27.73 -3.70 8.11
CA ASP A 265 26.43 -3.64 8.75
C ASP A 265 25.34 -3.29 7.70
N GLY A 266 24.09 -3.13 8.15
CA GLY A 266 22.98 -2.75 7.27
C GLY A 266 23.11 -1.35 6.66
N THR A 267 23.86 -0.43 7.28
CA THR A 267 24.08 0.92 6.71
C THR A 267 25.06 0.86 5.54
N ASP A 268 26.08 0.01 5.64
CA ASP A 268 27.00 -0.26 4.52
C ASP A 268 26.28 -0.94 3.34
N LEU A 269 25.40 -1.91 3.61
CA LEU A 269 24.51 -2.49 2.59
C LEU A 269 23.63 -1.43 1.93
N ALA A 270 22.95 -0.62 2.75
CA ALA A 270 22.11 0.47 2.26
C ALA A 270 22.90 1.50 1.47
N GLN A 271 24.17 1.76 1.81
CA GLN A 271 25.03 2.68 1.05
C GLN A 271 25.32 2.14 -0.35
N LYS A 272 25.57 0.82 -0.50
CA LYS A 272 25.76 0.19 -1.81
C LYS A 272 24.51 0.33 -2.69
N LEU A 273 23.33 0.12 -2.10
CA LEU A 273 22.05 0.31 -2.80
C LEU A 273 21.76 1.77 -3.13
N LEU A 274 22.10 2.70 -2.23
CA LEU A 274 21.99 4.13 -2.49
C LEU A 274 22.86 4.55 -3.69
N THR A 275 24.13 4.15 -3.70
CA THR A 275 25.04 4.43 -4.82
C THR A 275 24.53 3.85 -6.14
N TRP A 276 23.97 2.63 -6.12
CA TRP A 276 23.39 1.99 -7.29
C TRP A 276 22.13 2.70 -7.79
N THR A 277 21.20 3.06 -6.90
CA THR A 277 19.99 3.81 -7.29
C THR A 277 20.31 5.22 -7.80
N GLN A 278 21.37 5.87 -7.30
CA GLN A 278 21.86 7.15 -7.84
C GLN A 278 22.36 7.06 -9.29
N SER A 279 22.77 5.88 -9.76
CA SER A 279 23.28 5.70 -11.12
C SER A 279 22.18 5.51 -12.17
N PHE A 280 20.92 5.42 -11.78
CA PHE A 280 19.82 5.20 -12.72
C PHE A 280 19.64 6.42 -13.63
N SER A 281 19.07 6.22 -14.82
CA SER A 281 18.70 7.33 -15.72
C SER A 281 17.56 8.15 -15.11
N TYR A 282 17.67 9.48 -15.18
CA TYR A 282 16.62 10.37 -14.70
C TYR A 282 15.71 10.75 -15.87
N GLU A 283 14.47 10.29 -15.86
CA GLU A 283 13.50 10.47 -16.94
C GLU A 283 12.13 10.79 -16.32
N ARG A 284 11.52 11.89 -16.76
CA ARG A 284 10.18 12.32 -16.33
C ARG A 284 9.22 12.25 -17.51
N GLU A 285 8.14 11.48 -17.39
CA GLU A 285 7.09 11.41 -18.39
C GLU A 285 5.95 12.39 -18.05
N LYS A 286 5.95 13.54 -18.72
CA LYS A 286 5.09 14.69 -18.38
C LYS A 286 3.58 14.50 -18.61
N THR A 287 3.14 13.35 -19.11
CA THR A 287 1.75 13.10 -19.55
C THR A 287 1.02 12.01 -18.77
N SER A 288 1.72 11.30 -17.88
CA SER A 288 1.24 10.22 -17.00
C SER A 288 1.68 10.51 -15.55
N SER A 289 1.51 9.56 -14.63
CA SER A 289 2.19 9.64 -13.34
C SER A 289 3.70 9.74 -13.59
N ASP A 290 4.35 10.84 -13.19
CA ASP A 290 5.82 11.01 -13.30
C ASP A 290 6.62 9.90 -12.56
N PHE A 291 5.94 9.07 -11.77
CA PHE A 291 6.48 7.96 -10.99
C PHE A 291 6.71 6.70 -11.84
N ALA A 292 7.97 6.25 -11.96
CA ALA A 292 8.29 4.99 -12.64
C ALA A 292 7.89 3.76 -11.82
N ALA A 293 7.27 2.76 -12.46
CA ALA A 293 6.95 1.49 -11.82
C ALA A 293 8.22 0.74 -11.40
N LEU A 294 8.29 0.33 -10.12
CA LEU A 294 9.51 -0.16 -9.51
C LEU A 294 10.09 -1.42 -10.19
N PRO A 295 9.29 -2.45 -10.56
CA PRO A 295 9.80 -3.58 -11.34
C PRO A 295 10.41 -3.15 -12.69
N GLY A 296 9.85 -2.12 -13.33
CA GLY A 296 10.36 -1.57 -14.59
C GLY A 296 11.75 -0.95 -14.45
N MET A 297 12.10 -0.41 -13.29
CA MET A 297 13.43 0.16 -13.04
C MET A 297 14.54 -0.92 -13.05
N LEU A 298 14.25 -2.13 -12.55
CA LEU A 298 15.20 -3.26 -12.60
C LEU A 298 15.41 -3.76 -14.04
N LEU A 299 14.49 -3.44 -14.95
CA LEU A 299 14.58 -3.76 -16.38
C LEU A 299 15.26 -2.67 -17.19
N GLY A 300 15.82 -1.63 -16.54
CA GLY A 300 16.46 -0.49 -17.20
C GLY A 300 15.50 0.60 -17.65
N GLY A 301 14.27 0.63 -17.13
CA GLY A 301 13.35 1.76 -17.33
C GLY A 301 13.83 3.05 -16.67
N GLY A 302 13.20 4.17 -17.05
CA GLY A 302 13.44 5.48 -16.47
C GLY A 302 13.13 5.55 -14.97
N SER A 303 13.53 6.66 -14.33
CA SER A 303 13.27 6.90 -12.91
C SER A 303 13.25 8.39 -12.55
N ASP A 304 12.67 8.70 -11.40
CA ASP A 304 12.56 10.03 -10.81
C ASP A 304 12.96 9.97 -9.30
N CYS A 305 12.86 11.09 -8.58
CA CYS A 305 13.23 11.15 -7.16
C CYS A 305 12.36 10.25 -6.26
N ASP A 306 11.08 10.16 -6.58
CA ASP A 306 10.09 9.41 -5.80
C ASP A 306 10.29 7.92 -6.04
N SER A 307 10.34 7.49 -7.31
CA SER A 307 10.52 6.07 -7.66
C SER A 307 11.85 5.49 -7.20
N ARG A 308 12.96 6.25 -7.26
CA ARG A 308 14.26 5.82 -6.68
C ARG A 308 14.19 5.63 -5.17
N SER A 309 13.65 6.62 -4.47
CA SER A 309 13.54 6.59 -3.01
C SER A 309 12.59 5.48 -2.55
N MET A 310 11.54 5.24 -3.33
CA MET A 310 10.59 4.17 -3.10
C MET A 310 11.17 2.79 -3.37
N LEU A 311 11.88 2.60 -4.50
CA LEU A 311 12.59 1.34 -4.79
C LEU A 311 13.54 0.99 -3.66
N LEU A 312 14.36 1.95 -3.22
CA LEU A 312 15.31 1.75 -2.14
C LEU A 312 14.59 1.37 -0.84
N SER A 313 13.48 2.04 -0.52
CA SER A 313 12.67 1.72 0.67
C SER A 313 12.08 0.30 0.62
N VAL A 314 11.54 -0.11 -0.53
CA VAL A 314 10.95 -1.45 -0.71
C VAL A 314 12.02 -2.54 -0.57
N LEU A 315 13.15 -2.38 -1.27
CA LEU A 315 14.24 -3.35 -1.20
C LEU A 315 14.78 -3.49 0.22
N LEU A 316 15.07 -2.38 0.90
CA LEU A 316 15.59 -2.39 2.27
C LEU A 316 14.61 -2.97 3.27
N THR A 317 13.31 -2.68 3.13
CA THR A 317 12.29 -3.29 3.99
C THR A 317 12.20 -4.80 3.76
N GLY A 318 12.30 -5.25 2.51
CA GLY A 318 12.43 -6.67 2.15
C GLY A 318 13.69 -7.35 2.71
N MET A 319 14.71 -6.56 3.08
CA MET A 319 15.95 -6.99 3.75
C MET A 319 15.88 -6.84 5.27
N ASN A 320 14.69 -6.64 5.83
CA ASN A 320 14.45 -6.46 7.26
C ASN A 320 15.16 -5.22 7.85
N GLN A 321 15.33 -4.18 7.04
CA GLN A 321 15.80 -2.87 7.47
C GLN A 321 14.64 -1.87 7.45
N ASP A 322 14.38 -1.25 8.61
CA ASP A 322 13.31 -0.25 8.76
C ASP A 322 13.63 0.99 7.92
N ALA A 323 12.82 1.20 6.88
CA ALA A 323 12.96 2.26 5.90
C ALA A 323 11.62 2.97 5.70
N ILE A 324 11.67 4.28 5.48
CA ILE A 324 10.52 5.13 5.19
C ILE A 324 10.81 5.99 3.96
N LEU A 325 9.75 6.38 3.27
CA LEU A 325 9.84 7.39 2.22
C LEU A 325 9.52 8.76 2.82
N LEU A 326 10.33 9.76 2.49
CA LEU A 326 10.10 11.16 2.83
C LEU A 326 9.80 11.91 1.55
N VAL A 327 8.64 12.55 1.46
CA VAL A 327 8.25 13.36 0.30
C VAL A 327 7.99 14.80 0.68
N SER A 328 8.31 15.74 -0.22
CA SER A 328 8.10 17.16 0.05
C SER A 328 7.55 17.90 -1.17
N ARG A 329 6.37 18.48 -1.00
CA ARG A 329 5.81 19.42 -1.97
C ARG A 329 6.62 20.72 -2.02
N GLN A 330 7.17 21.15 -0.88
CA GLN A 330 7.95 22.37 -0.76
C GLN A 330 9.29 22.27 -1.49
N TYR A 331 9.95 21.11 -1.39
CA TYR A 331 11.21 20.86 -2.09
C TYR A 331 11.03 20.24 -3.48
N SER A 332 9.80 19.81 -3.81
CA SER A 332 9.49 19.05 -5.03
C SER A 332 10.41 17.83 -5.19
N HIS A 333 10.60 17.11 -4.08
CA HIS A 333 11.64 16.10 -3.93
C HIS A 333 11.21 14.97 -3.00
N ALA A 334 11.89 13.84 -3.12
CA ALA A 334 11.71 12.67 -2.28
C ALA A 334 13.05 12.02 -1.89
N LEU A 335 13.08 11.45 -0.69
CA LEU A 335 14.25 10.81 -0.10
C LEU A 335 13.84 9.48 0.54
N CYS A 336 14.75 8.52 0.54
CA CYS A 336 14.64 7.34 1.41
C CYS A 336 15.25 7.68 2.77
N ALA A 337 14.71 7.16 3.86
CA ALA A 337 15.34 7.30 5.18
C ALA A 337 15.30 5.97 5.94
N ILE A 338 16.37 5.65 6.67
CA ILE A 338 16.55 4.34 7.34
C ILE A 338 16.87 4.50 8.82
N THR A 339 16.48 3.54 9.65
CA THR A 339 17.05 3.48 11.00
C THR A 339 18.52 3.06 10.93
N SER A 340 19.41 3.85 11.55
CA SER A 340 20.85 3.56 11.59
C SER A 340 21.48 4.12 12.87
N GLY A 341 22.51 3.45 13.38
CA GLY A 341 23.37 3.97 14.45
C GLY A 341 24.48 4.91 13.96
N HIS A 342 24.60 5.12 12.65
CA HIS A 342 25.60 6.02 12.08
C HIS A 342 25.21 7.48 12.26
N GLN A 343 26.21 8.35 12.30
CA GLN A 343 26.00 9.79 12.40
C GLN A 343 25.64 10.41 11.04
N GLY A 344 24.82 11.45 11.07
CA GLY A 344 24.49 12.25 9.90
C GLY A 344 23.17 13.00 10.09
N HIS A 345 22.71 13.64 9.02
CA HIS A 345 21.41 14.29 9.02
C HIS A 345 20.29 13.26 9.04
N SER A 346 19.38 13.40 10.02
CA SER A 346 18.31 12.45 10.29
C SER A 346 16.96 13.15 10.48
N PHE A 347 15.90 12.47 10.06
CA PHE A 347 14.52 12.85 10.28
C PHE A 347 13.96 12.17 11.54
N LYS A 348 13.35 12.95 12.44
CA LYS A 348 12.76 12.43 13.68
C LYS A 348 11.29 12.13 13.49
N PHE A 349 10.90 10.87 13.69
CA PHE A 349 9.51 10.47 13.57
C PHE A 349 9.16 9.32 14.51
N ASN A 350 8.02 9.43 15.22
CA ASN A 350 7.53 8.43 16.17
C ASN A 350 8.59 7.90 17.15
N GLY A 351 9.46 8.79 17.64
CA GLY A 351 10.53 8.44 18.59
C GLY A 351 11.73 7.71 17.98
N LYS A 352 11.80 7.58 16.66
CA LYS A 352 12.93 7.03 15.92
C LYS A 352 13.66 8.12 15.13
N ASP A 353 14.97 7.94 14.99
CA ASP A 353 15.83 8.73 14.10
C ASP A 353 16.04 7.96 12.79
N TYR A 354 15.67 8.58 11.68
CA TYR A 354 15.83 8.03 10.34
C TYR A 354 16.91 8.78 9.57
N LEU A 355 18.06 8.15 9.34
CA LEU A 355 19.17 8.70 8.57
C LEU A 355 18.73 8.87 7.10
N MET A 356 18.85 10.08 6.57
CA MET A 356 18.28 10.45 5.26
C MET A 356 19.25 10.12 4.11
N GLY A 357 18.72 9.64 2.98
CA GLY A 357 19.48 9.22 1.80
C GLY A 357 19.01 9.92 0.53
N GLU A 358 19.89 10.72 -0.06
CA GLU A 358 19.68 11.44 -1.33
C GLU A 358 19.91 10.52 -2.54
N THR A 359 18.84 10.17 -3.25
CA THR A 359 18.88 9.18 -4.34
C THR A 359 19.12 9.79 -5.72
N THR A 360 19.10 11.12 -5.86
CA THR A 360 19.27 11.79 -7.15
C THR A 360 20.67 12.35 -7.39
N LYS A 361 21.36 12.78 -6.33
CA LYS A 361 22.71 13.34 -6.44
C LYS A 361 23.78 12.26 -6.26
N GLN A 362 24.48 11.95 -7.34
CA GLN A 362 25.54 10.94 -7.34
C GLN A 362 26.67 11.24 -6.36
N GLY A 363 27.15 10.20 -5.70
CA GLY A 363 28.30 10.24 -4.80
C GLY A 363 27.97 10.76 -3.39
N LEU A 364 26.70 11.08 -3.10
CA LEU A 364 26.29 11.38 -1.73
C LEU A 364 26.08 10.09 -0.94
N THR A 365 26.44 10.17 0.35
CA THR A 365 26.25 9.09 1.31
C THR A 365 25.04 9.37 2.19
N TRP A 366 24.59 8.34 2.90
CA TRP A 366 23.59 8.50 3.96
C TRP A 366 23.98 9.60 4.96
N GLY A 367 22.99 10.37 5.40
CA GLY A 367 23.18 11.48 6.33
C GLY A 367 23.63 12.79 5.69
N ILE A 368 23.75 12.85 4.36
CA ILE A 368 24.11 14.07 3.63
C ILE A 368 22.94 14.48 2.74
N ILE A 369 22.33 15.62 3.05
CA ILE A 369 21.29 16.27 2.23
C ILE A 369 21.68 17.73 1.94
N ALA A 370 20.97 18.35 1.01
CA ALA A 370 21.17 19.77 0.73
C ALA A 370 20.71 20.64 1.92
N ALA A 371 21.49 21.66 2.26
CA ALA A 371 21.24 22.49 3.45
C ALA A 371 19.91 23.27 3.37
N ASP A 372 19.44 23.57 2.16
CA ASP A 372 18.14 24.21 1.90
C ASP A 372 16.95 23.24 2.03
N GLN A 373 17.19 21.95 2.23
CA GLN A 373 16.19 20.91 2.44
C GLN A 373 16.11 20.41 3.91
N ASP A 374 16.82 21.06 4.83
CA ASP A 374 17.01 20.65 6.24
C ASP A 374 15.75 20.80 7.12
N LYS A 375 14.79 21.66 6.73
CA LYS A 375 13.61 21.92 7.57
C LYS A 375 12.67 20.70 7.59
N GLN A 376 12.64 20.00 8.73
CA GLN A 376 11.87 18.75 8.91
C GLN A 376 10.36 18.89 8.66
N ASP A 377 9.74 20.00 9.06
CA ASP A 377 8.29 20.23 8.87
C ASP A 377 7.84 20.25 7.40
N ASN A 378 8.78 20.42 6.48
CA ASN A 378 8.51 20.41 5.04
C ASN A 378 8.50 19.00 4.45
N TRP A 379 8.89 17.98 5.22
CA TRP A 379 8.85 16.58 4.83
C TRP A 379 7.60 15.90 5.36
N VAL A 380 6.97 15.09 4.50
CA VAL A 380 5.84 14.23 4.83
C VAL A 380 6.37 12.78 4.85
N PRO A 381 6.38 12.12 6.02
CA PRO A 381 6.78 10.73 6.08
C PRO A 381 5.68 9.81 5.58
N VAL A 382 6.05 8.84 4.76
CA VAL A 382 5.23 7.71 4.36
C VAL A 382 5.79 6.48 5.06
N ILE A 383 4.96 5.88 5.90
CA ILE A 383 5.32 4.69 6.68
C ILE A 383 4.75 3.47 6.00
N PHE A 384 5.58 2.43 5.92
CA PHE A 384 5.20 1.14 5.39
C PHE A 384 4.83 0.17 6.53
N PRO A 385 3.97 -0.83 6.28
CA PRO A 385 3.47 -1.78 7.28
C PRO A 385 4.53 -2.64 7.93
#